data_AF-A0A954G1M5-F1
#
_entry.id   AF-A0A954G1M5-F1
#
_cell.length_a   1.000
_cell.length_b   1.000
_cell.length_c   1.000
_cell.angle_alpha   90.00
_cell.angle_beta   90.00
_cell.angle_gamma   90.00
#
_symmetry.space_group_name_H-M   'P 1'
#
loop_
_entity.id
_entity.type
_entity.pdbx_description
1 polymer ?
#
loop_
_entity_poly.entity_id
_entity_poly.type
_entity_poly.pdbx_seq_one_letter_code
_entity_poly.pdbx_strand_id
1 'polypeptide(L)'
;VAGITNSASVAGDIIVTNASPLTVDAPVTNGSGGNIDLESTGPGNLTLNASVRAFGGNGNINVEAGDGILDINDTGLASDHSVAGTGVFSGHGASGVLIDTNATLTSQTGAIAGVPPDLRNILTPQISATGEAMVTGDFGRFSEQNFFITIDWGDGTVETFNFADPGSFVFEHTYGANPDPQNPAADIPILVTMQGDLQFTFSDGTGSLDFTSEAGLLETPGEGLANVAIDTTPQVPQLLFPESEVILDATSNQQSVFTTKDTLSIESAIEEANKNVERLVFLRILAPNGNVVEDVPLQESDLDNLPQLFKSLPDGRYQIYLKEAGEERVRLLMDIDIRNGKASDV
;
A
#
# COMPACT_ATOMS: atom_id res chain seq x y z
N VAL A 1 22.27 -27.06 -28.93
CA VAL A 1 23.19 -26.24 -29.75
C VAL A 1 24.33 -25.80 -28.85
N ALA A 2 25.58 -25.80 -29.33
CA ALA A 2 26.71 -25.30 -28.53
C ALA A 2 26.67 -23.77 -28.51
N GLY A 3 26.74 -23.18 -27.32
CA GLY A 3 26.72 -21.74 -27.10
C GLY A 3 28.11 -21.09 -27.17
N ILE A 4 28.20 -19.81 -26.79
CA ILE A 4 29.46 -19.09 -26.60
C ILE A 4 29.83 -19.16 -25.13
N THR A 5 31.07 -19.56 -24.82
CA THR A 5 31.55 -19.59 -23.45
C THR A 5 32.96 -19.04 -23.35
N ASN A 6 33.15 -18.02 -22.51
CA ASN A 6 34.47 -17.61 -22.05
C ASN A 6 34.71 -18.19 -20.64
N SER A 7 35.70 -19.07 -20.52
CA SER A 7 36.14 -19.68 -19.25
C SER A 7 37.62 -19.43 -18.98
N ALA A 8 38.14 -18.30 -19.48
CA ALA A 8 39.52 -17.90 -19.23
C ALA A 8 39.78 -17.70 -17.73
N SER A 9 41.02 -17.94 -17.29
CA SER A 9 41.45 -17.70 -15.90
C SER A 9 41.71 -16.22 -15.58
N VAL A 10 41.48 -15.34 -16.55
CA VAL A 10 41.60 -13.89 -16.47
C VAL A 10 40.36 -13.28 -17.10
N ALA A 11 39.89 -12.17 -16.55
CA ALA A 11 38.72 -11.47 -17.06
C ALA A 11 38.90 -11.09 -18.54
N GLY A 12 37.91 -11.42 -19.34
CA GLY A 12 37.82 -11.01 -20.74
C GLY A 12 36.37 -10.97 -21.19
N ASP A 13 36.09 -10.15 -22.19
CA ASP A 13 34.72 -9.86 -22.60
C ASP A 13 34.25 -10.78 -23.73
N ILE A 14 32.93 -10.94 -23.83
CA ILE A 14 32.26 -11.52 -25.00
C ILE A 14 31.55 -10.37 -25.70
N ILE A 15 31.97 -10.04 -26.91
CA ILE A 15 31.37 -8.96 -27.70
C ILE A 15 30.84 -9.55 -29.00
N VAL A 16 29.53 -9.45 -29.20
CA VAL A 16 28.84 -9.89 -30.42
C VAL A 16 28.04 -8.73 -30.96
N THR A 17 28.46 -8.22 -32.12
CA THR A 17 27.75 -7.15 -32.82
C THR A 17 27.28 -7.65 -34.18
N ASN A 18 26.02 -7.40 -34.50
CA ASN A 18 25.45 -7.68 -35.80
C ASN A 18 24.85 -6.41 -36.42
N ALA A 19 25.01 -6.22 -37.73
CA ALA A 19 24.42 -5.07 -38.45
C ALA A 19 22.98 -5.36 -38.93
N SER A 20 22.40 -6.46 -38.47
CA SER A 20 21.07 -6.98 -38.76
C SER A 20 20.49 -7.50 -37.44
N PRO A 21 19.19 -7.88 -37.37
CA PRO A 21 18.64 -8.47 -36.15
C PRO A 21 19.53 -9.57 -35.58
N LEU A 22 19.67 -9.60 -34.25
CA LEU A 22 20.48 -10.57 -33.52
C LEU A 22 19.55 -11.49 -32.73
N THR A 23 19.64 -12.80 -32.99
CA THR A 23 18.89 -13.82 -32.22
C THR A 23 19.87 -14.73 -31.50
N VAL A 24 19.65 -14.90 -30.20
CA VAL A 24 20.46 -15.75 -29.33
C VAL A 24 19.69 -17.02 -28.99
N ASP A 25 19.91 -18.08 -29.77
CA ASP A 25 19.25 -19.39 -29.60
C ASP A 25 20.09 -20.42 -28.83
N ALA A 26 21.27 -20.02 -28.36
CA ALA A 26 22.16 -20.87 -27.57
C ALA A 26 22.80 -20.07 -26.43
N PRO A 27 23.15 -20.71 -25.30
CA PRO A 27 23.64 -19.99 -24.13
C PRO A 27 24.88 -19.13 -24.41
N VAL A 28 24.91 -17.93 -23.85
CA VAL A 28 26.09 -17.06 -23.83
C VAL A 28 26.55 -16.95 -22.38
N THR A 29 27.78 -17.37 -22.10
CA THR A 29 28.27 -17.47 -20.74
C THR A 29 29.67 -16.90 -20.62
N ASN A 30 29.83 -15.88 -19.78
CA ASN A 30 31.14 -15.38 -19.40
C ASN A 30 31.40 -15.77 -17.96
N GLY A 31 32.23 -16.79 -17.75
CA GLY A 31 32.67 -17.26 -16.44
C GLY A 31 33.98 -16.64 -15.96
N SER A 32 34.59 -15.76 -16.77
CA SER A 32 35.90 -15.16 -16.48
C SER A 32 35.81 -13.88 -15.65
N GLY A 33 34.60 -13.34 -15.44
CA GLY A 33 34.34 -12.08 -14.74
C GLY A 33 34.34 -10.83 -15.63
N GLY A 34 34.52 -10.96 -16.94
CA GLY A 34 34.36 -9.86 -17.91
C GLY A 34 32.90 -9.66 -18.34
N ASN A 35 32.67 -8.68 -19.22
CA ASN A 35 31.34 -8.29 -19.69
C ASN A 35 30.81 -9.19 -20.82
N ILE A 36 29.51 -9.10 -21.06
CA ILE A 36 28.86 -9.62 -22.25
C ILE A 36 28.15 -8.44 -22.93
N ASP A 37 28.59 -8.10 -24.13
CA ASP A 37 27.97 -7.08 -24.98
C ASP A 37 27.34 -7.76 -26.19
N LEU A 38 26.01 -7.65 -26.31
CA LEU A 38 25.25 -8.16 -27.45
C LEU A 38 24.55 -6.99 -28.12
N GLU A 39 24.86 -6.73 -29.38
CA GLU A 39 24.41 -5.52 -30.06
C GLU A 39 23.87 -5.80 -31.46
N SER A 40 22.66 -5.32 -31.74
CA SER A 40 22.10 -5.14 -33.07
C SER A 40 22.26 -3.68 -33.48
N THR A 41 23.21 -3.38 -34.36
CA THR A 41 23.59 -2.01 -34.79
C THR A 41 22.82 -1.49 -36.00
N GLY A 42 22.12 -2.36 -36.71
CA GLY A 42 21.27 -1.98 -37.85
C GLY A 42 19.79 -1.92 -37.45
N PRO A 43 18.87 -1.67 -38.41
CA PRO A 43 17.46 -1.79 -38.09
C PRO A 43 17.15 -3.23 -37.75
N GLY A 44 16.95 -3.54 -36.47
CA GLY A 44 16.79 -4.93 -36.08
C GLY A 44 16.68 -5.20 -34.61
N ASN A 45 15.69 -6.02 -34.28
CA ASN A 45 15.46 -6.54 -32.95
C ASN A 45 16.67 -7.33 -32.42
N LEU A 46 16.80 -7.35 -31.11
CA LEU A 46 17.64 -8.30 -30.39
C LEU A 46 16.73 -9.24 -29.61
N THR A 47 16.78 -10.53 -29.92
CA THR A 47 15.94 -11.56 -29.28
C THR A 47 16.82 -12.53 -28.50
N LEU A 48 16.53 -12.70 -27.21
CA LEU A 48 17.17 -13.64 -26.32
C LEU A 48 16.25 -14.85 -26.10
N ASN A 49 16.53 -15.96 -26.78
CA ASN A 49 15.82 -17.24 -26.61
C ASN A 49 16.58 -18.23 -25.70
N ALA A 50 17.78 -17.85 -25.27
CA ALA A 50 18.66 -18.69 -24.46
C ALA A 50 19.40 -17.87 -23.41
N SER A 51 19.82 -18.55 -22.34
CA SER A 51 20.41 -17.89 -21.18
C SER A 51 21.65 -17.06 -21.52
N VAL A 52 21.71 -15.86 -20.96
CA VAL A 52 22.87 -14.96 -21.00
C VAL A 52 23.34 -14.74 -19.57
N ARG A 53 24.57 -15.16 -19.27
CA ARG A 53 25.06 -15.22 -17.89
C ARG A 53 26.49 -14.71 -17.75
N ALA A 54 26.66 -13.66 -16.94
CA ALA A 54 27.96 -13.11 -16.57
C ALA A 54 28.26 -13.46 -15.10
N PHE A 55 29.19 -14.39 -14.88
CA PHE A 55 29.59 -14.83 -13.55
C PHE A 55 31.12 -15.00 -13.44
N GLY A 56 31.63 -15.15 -12.21
CA GLY A 56 33.08 -15.20 -11.95
C GLY A 56 33.72 -13.85 -11.61
N GLY A 57 32.91 -12.81 -11.43
CA GLY A 57 33.34 -11.46 -11.06
C GLY A 57 32.16 -10.50 -10.99
N ASN A 58 32.40 -9.25 -11.39
CA ASN A 58 31.39 -8.18 -11.45
C ASN A 58 31.06 -7.81 -12.91
N GLY A 59 31.01 -8.80 -13.80
CA GLY A 59 30.78 -8.59 -15.23
C GLY A 59 29.36 -8.12 -15.51
N ASN A 60 29.23 -7.14 -16.41
CA ASN A 60 27.94 -6.64 -16.87
C ASN A 60 27.40 -7.47 -18.03
N ILE A 61 26.09 -7.41 -18.23
CA ILE A 61 25.43 -7.82 -19.46
C ILE A 61 24.82 -6.56 -20.07
N ASN A 62 25.17 -6.22 -21.30
CA ASN A 62 24.61 -5.10 -22.04
C ASN A 62 23.99 -5.64 -23.33
N VAL A 63 22.68 -5.41 -23.52
CA VAL A 63 21.94 -5.91 -24.70
C VAL A 63 21.21 -4.81 -25.43
N GLU A 64 21.72 -4.45 -26.60
CA GLU A 64 21.25 -3.28 -27.35
C GLU A 64 20.60 -3.71 -28.67
N ALA A 65 19.30 -3.41 -28.81
CA ALA A 65 18.50 -3.71 -29.99
C ALA A 65 18.48 -2.57 -31.03
N GLY A 66 19.38 -1.59 -30.93
CA GLY A 66 19.43 -0.45 -31.85
C GLY A 66 18.09 0.29 -31.90
N ASP A 67 17.55 0.49 -33.11
CA ASP A 67 16.23 1.11 -33.31
C ASP A 67 15.04 0.15 -33.10
N GLY A 68 15.31 -1.13 -32.85
CA GLY A 68 14.34 -2.22 -32.79
C GLY A 68 13.80 -2.49 -31.39
N ILE A 69 13.21 -3.68 -31.24
CA ILE A 69 12.69 -4.20 -29.98
C ILE A 69 13.74 -5.12 -29.34
N LEU A 70 13.97 -4.94 -28.05
CA LEU A 70 14.66 -5.93 -27.22
C LEU A 70 13.62 -6.93 -26.70
N ASP A 71 13.78 -8.20 -27.06
CA ASP A 71 12.84 -9.27 -26.70
C ASP A 71 13.55 -10.33 -25.84
N ILE A 72 13.14 -10.47 -24.59
CA ILE A 72 13.73 -11.37 -23.59
C ILE A 72 12.72 -12.48 -23.28
N ASN A 73 12.97 -13.65 -23.86
CA ASN A 73 12.04 -14.77 -23.77
C ASN A 73 12.37 -15.70 -22.59
N ASP A 74 11.33 -16.38 -22.11
CA ASP A 74 11.49 -17.48 -21.15
C ASP A 74 12.30 -18.61 -21.80
N THR A 75 13.42 -18.98 -21.19
CA THR A 75 14.32 -20.03 -21.68
C THR A 75 13.90 -21.42 -21.19
N GLY A 76 12.86 -21.50 -20.35
CA GLY A 76 12.40 -22.70 -19.67
C GLY A 76 13.30 -23.11 -18.50
N LEU A 77 14.21 -22.23 -18.08
CA LEU A 77 15.10 -22.43 -16.93
C LEU A 77 14.56 -21.67 -15.72
N ALA A 78 14.95 -22.08 -14.52
CA ALA A 78 14.55 -21.36 -13.30
C ALA A 78 15.18 -19.94 -13.17
N SER A 79 16.21 -19.65 -13.97
CA SER A 79 16.88 -18.35 -14.07
C SER A 79 17.37 -18.24 -15.51
N ASP A 80 16.72 -17.36 -16.26
CA ASP A 80 16.96 -17.19 -17.69
C ASP A 80 18.25 -16.43 -17.90
N HIS A 81 18.38 -15.29 -17.23
CA HIS A 81 19.55 -14.43 -17.34
C HIS A 81 20.09 -14.08 -15.97
N SER A 82 21.41 -13.97 -15.88
CA SER A 82 22.01 -13.65 -14.59
C SER A 82 23.31 -12.86 -14.65
N VAL A 83 23.43 -11.95 -13.70
CA VAL A 83 24.66 -11.23 -13.37
C VAL A 83 25.06 -11.58 -11.93
N ALA A 84 26.35 -11.59 -11.65
CA ALA A 84 26.89 -11.84 -10.32
C ALA A 84 27.68 -10.63 -9.81
N GLY A 85 27.98 -10.64 -8.51
CA GLY A 85 28.76 -9.56 -7.93
C GLY A 85 27.99 -8.24 -7.99
N THR A 86 28.71 -7.17 -8.31
CA THR A 86 28.14 -5.85 -8.58
C THR A 86 27.81 -5.62 -10.06
N GLY A 87 27.76 -6.68 -10.87
CA GLY A 87 27.46 -6.58 -12.31
C GLY A 87 26.04 -6.08 -12.55
N VAL A 88 25.83 -5.32 -13.62
CA VAL A 88 24.52 -4.80 -14.03
C VAL A 88 24.09 -5.50 -15.30
N PHE A 89 22.82 -5.88 -15.37
CA PHE A 89 22.16 -6.25 -16.62
C PHE A 89 21.42 -5.01 -17.14
N SER A 90 21.99 -4.41 -18.19
CA SER A 90 21.38 -3.33 -18.93
C SER A 90 20.80 -3.79 -20.27
N GLY A 91 19.69 -3.20 -20.68
CA GLY A 91 19.11 -3.43 -22.00
C GLY A 91 18.37 -2.24 -22.57
N HIS A 92 18.56 -2.00 -23.86
CA HIS A 92 17.89 -0.93 -24.59
C HIS A 92 17.27 -1.46 -25.89
N GLY A 93 16.03 -1.03 -26.16
CA GLY A 93 15.42 -1.14 -27.47
C GLY A 93 14.59 0.09 -27.78
N ALA A 94 14.95 0.88 -28.80
CA ALA A 94 14.27 2.14 -29.07
C ALA A 94 12.77 1.98 -29.37
N SER A 95 12.37 0.84 -29.95
CA SER A 95 10.97 0.52 -30.20
C SER A 95 10.26 -0.19 -29.04
N GLY A 96 11.01 -0.55 -27.97
CA GLY A 96 10.47 -1.16 -26.76
C GLY A 96 11.37 -2.27 -26.20
N VAL A 97 11.10 -2.62 -24.95
CA VAL A 97 11.65 -3.80 -24.27
C VAL A 97 10.49 -4.70 -23.88
N LEU A 98 10.56 -5.97 -24.28
CA LEU A 98 9.59 -7.00 -23.95
C LEU A 98 10.29 -8.07 -23.11
N ILE A 99 9.72 -8.37 -21.94
CA ILE A 99 10.15 -9.47 -21.07
C ILE A 99 8.96 -10.42 -20.95
N ASP A 100 9.16 -11.67 -21.34
CA ASP A 100 8.15 -12.71 -21.19
C ASP A 100 7.69 -12.83 -19.74
N THR A 101 6.40 -13.10 -19.51
CA THR A 101 5.81 -13.13 -18.16
C THR A 101 6.44 -14.19 -17.22
N ASN A 102 7.06 -15.22 -17.78
CA ASN A 102 7.75 -16.26 -17.02
C ASN A 102 9.28 -16.09 -17.02
N ALA A 103 9.81 -15.12 -17.76
CA ALA A 103 11.24 -14.86 -17.77
C ALA A 103 11.67 -14.30 -16.40
N THR A 104 12.75 -14.85 -15.86
CA THR A 104 13.32 -14.47 -14.58
C THR A 104 14.76 -14.02 -14.76
N LEU A 105 15.04 -12.78 -14.39
CA LEU A 105 16.37 -12.19 -14.42
C LEU A 105 16.88 -12.10 -12.98
N THR A 106 18.05 -12.66 -12.69
CA THR A 106 18.57 -12.77 -11.31
C THR A 106 19.93 -12.10 -11.15
N SER A 107 20.10 -11.33 -10.08
CA SER A 107 21.34 -10.66 -9.72
C SER A 107 21.88 -11.22 -8.39
N GLN A 108 22.89 -10.58 -7.80
CA GLN A 108 23.32 -10.93 -6.45
C GLN A 108 22.38 -10.33 -5.39
N THR A 109 21.73 -9.21 -5.71
CA THR A 109 20.88 -8.47 -4.77
C THR A 109 19.41 -8.85 -4.85
N GLY A 110 18.94 -9.40 -5.97
CA GLY A 110 17.54 -9.72 -6.14
C GLY A 110 17.21 -10.34 -7.50
N ALA A 111 15.97 -10.15 -7.92
CA ALA A 111 15.45 -10.68 -9.17
C ALA A 111 14.33 -9.78 -9.70
N ILE A 112 14.21 -9.71 -11.02
CA ILE A 112 13.05 -9.09 -11.68
C ILE A 112 12.38 -10.09 -12.63
N ALA A 113 11.10 -9.90 -12.90
CA ALA A 113 10.29 -10.74 -13.79
C ALA A 113 9.54 -9.91 -14.84
N GLY A 114 9.68 -8.59 -14.82
CA GLY A 114 9.16 -7.71 -15.85
C GLY A 114 9.52 -6.26 -15.61
N VAL A 115 9.44 -5.47 -16.67
CA VAL A 115 9.60 -4.01 -16.62
C VAL A 115 8.39 -3.33 -17.28
N PRO A 116 7.93 -2.18 -16.76
CA PRO A 116 8.36 -1.59 -15.49
C PRO A 116 7.87 -2.41 -14.28
N PRO A 117 8.36 -2.18 -13.05
CA PRO A 117 7.96 -2.95 -11.88
C PRO A 117 6.48 -2.72 -11.53
N ASP A 118 5.79 -3.69 -10.95
CA ASP A 118 4.31 -3.62 -10.75
C ASP A 118 3.93 -2.85 -9.47
N LEU A 119 3.30 -1.67 -9.60
CA LEU A 119 2.77 -0.86 -8.50
C LEU A 119 1.27 -0.65 -8.70
N ARG A 120 0.45 -0.93 -7.68
CA ARG A 120 -1.02 -0.85 -7.83
C ARG A 120 -1.73 -0.62 -6.50
N ASN A 121 -3.04 -0.42 -6.61
CA ASN A 121 -3.96 -0.29 -5.47
C ASN A 121 -3.53 0.81 -4.48
N ILE A 122 -2.99 1.91 -5.00
CA ILE A 122 -2.62 3.06 -4.17
C ILE A 122 -3.89 3.68 -3.58
N LEU A 123 -3.92 3.80 -2.26
CA LEU A 123 -4.99 4.47 -1.53
C LEU A 123 -4.39 5.56 -0.64
N THR A 124 -5.00 6.74 -0.70
CA THR A 124 -4.65 7.92 0.07
C THR A 124 -5.91 8.42 0.80
N PRO A 125 -6.32 7.79 1.92
CA PRO A 125 -7.48 8.24 2.69
C PRO A 125 -7.34 9.69 3.15
N GLN A 126 -8.46 10.32 3.52
CA GLN A 126 -8.47 11.68 4.04
C GLN A 126 -7.48 11.83 5.21
N ILE A 127 -6.67 12.88 5.16
CA ILE A 127 -5.76 13.23 6.26
C ILE A 127 -6.57 13.62 7.51
N SER A 128 -6.07 13.26 8.68
CA SER A 128 -6.70 13.64 9.94
C SER A 128 -6.61 15.16 10.18
N ALA A 129 -7.50 15.69 11.02
CA ALA A 129 -7.47 17.10 11.41
C ALA A 129 -6.17 17.50 12.17
N THR A 130 -5.47 16.53 12.76
CA THR A 130 -4.18 16.71 13.43
C THR A 130 -2.98 16.59 12.48
N GLY A 131 -3.22 16.30 11.19
CA GLY A 131 -2.19 16.19 10.16
C GLY A 131 -1.62 14.79 9.97
N GLU A 132 -2.24 13.75 10.50
CA GLU A 132 -1.80 12.36 10.28
C GLU A 132 -2.37 11.83 8.97
N ALA A 133 -1.48 11.42 8.07
CA ALA A 133 -1.79 10.86 6.77
C ALA A 133 -1.33 9.42 6.68
N MET A 134 -2.01 8.66 5.82
CA MET A 134 -1.70 7.29 5.51
C MET A 134 -1.70 7.07 3.99
N VAL A 135 -0.74 6.29 3.50
CA VAL A 135 -0.67 5.85 2.11
C VAL A 135 -0.51 4.34 2.12
N THR A 136 -1.37 3.63 1.39
CA THR A 136 -1.26 2.17 1.23
C THR A 136 -1.15 1.79 -0.23
N GLY A 137 -0.63 0.59 -0.50
CA GLY A 137 -0.47 0.08 -1.85
C GLY A 137 0.04 -1.35 -1.89
N ASP A 138 -0.05 -1.97 -3.06
CA ASP A 138 0.50 -3.28 -3.37
C ASP A 138 1.62 -3.15 -4.40
N PHE A 139 2.66 -3.96 -4.27
CA PHE A 139 3.85 -3.86 -5.11
C PHE A 139 4.47 -5.22 -5.43
N GLY A 140 5.13 -5.26 -6.59
CA GLY A 140 5.95 -6.37 -7.06
C GLY A 140 5.17 -7.60 -7.55
N ARG A 141 5.86 -8.43 -8.33
CA ARG A 141 5.39 -9.74 -8.77
C ARG A 141 6.00 -10.84 -7.90
N PHE A 142 5.34 -12.00 -7.80
CA PHE A 142 5.69 -13.06 -6.83
C PHE A 142 7.15 -13.54 -6.88
N SER A 143 7.82 -13.49 -8.04
CA SER A 143 9.20 -13.95 -8.22
C SER A 143 10.25 -12.83 -8.13
N GLU A 144 9.83 -11.59 -7.96
CA GLU A 144 10.70 -10.43 -7.90
C GLU A 144 11.23 -10.20 -6.49
N GLN A 145 12.40 -9.59 -6.38
CA GLN A 145 13.06 -9.31 -5.10
C GLN A 145 13.78 -7.97 -5.17
N ASN A 146 13.98 -7.37 -3.99
CA ASN A 146 14.71 -6.11 -3.78
C ASN A 146 14.08 -4.91 -4.50
N PHE A 147 13.14 -4.25 -3.82
CA PHE A 147 12.41 -3.09 -4.30
C PHE A 147 12.79 -1.85 -3.51
N PHE A 148 12.67 -0.70 -4.17
CA PHE A 148 12.83 0.61 -3.55
C PHE A 148 11.56 1.42 -3.82
N ILE A 149 10.83 1.74 -2.76
CA ILE A 149 9.61 2.56 -2.84
C ILE A 149 9.92 3.92 -2.26
N THR A 150 9.76 4.94 -3.08
CA THR A 150 9.93 6.35 -2.73
C THR A 150 8.57 7.04 -2.69
N ILE A 151 8.31 7.80 -1.63
CA ILE A 151 7.09 8.59 -1.50
C ILE A 151 7.49 10.05 -1.41
N ASP A 152 6.91 10.88 -2.29
CA ASP A 152 6.89 12.32 -2.15
C ASP A 152 5.58 12.72 -1.44
N TRP A 153 5.71 13.29 -0.25
CA TRP A 153 4.59 13.72 0.59
C TRP A 153 4.03 15.09 0.19
N GLY A 154 4.58 15.74 -0.84
CA GLY A 154 4.07 17.02 -1.34
C GLY A 154 4.37 18.23 -0.45
N ASP A 155 4.92 18.02 0.76
CA ASP A 155 5.41 19.07 1.67
C ASP A 155 6.93 19.32 1.52
N GLY A 156 7.56 18.68 0.54
CA GLY A 156 9.01 18.69 0.31
C GLY A 156 9.75 17.56 1.04
N THR A 157 9.07 16.76 1.86
CA THR A 157 9.61 15.53 2.45
C THR A 157 9.48 14.39 1.46
N VAL A 158 10.60 13.70 1.25
CA VAL A 158 10.66 12.48 0.43
C VAL A 158 11.27 11.37 1.28
N GLU A 159 10.58 10.23 1.32
CA GLU A 159 11.04 9.05 2.05
C GLU A 159 11.28 7.89 1.10
N THR A 160 12.19 6.98 1.44
CA THR A 160 12.51 5.81 0.63
C THR A 160 12.67 4.59 1.50
N PHE A 161 12.00 3.51 1.09
CA PHE A 161 11.92 2.24 1.81
C PHE A 161 12.40 1.12 0.91
N ASN A 162 13.09 0.15 1.50
CA ASN A 162 13.58 -1.03 0.80
C ASN A 162 12.83 -2.28 1.27
N PHE A 163 12.42 -3.13 0.32
CA PHE A 163 11.73 -4.38 0.59
C PHE A 163 12.44 -5.54 -0.11
N ALA A 164 12.66 -6.64 0.61
CA ALA A 164 13.27 -7.83 0.04
C ALA A 164 12.32 -8.57 -0.91
N ASP A 165 11.02 -8.60 -0.58
CA ASP A 165 9.99 -9.41 -1.23
C ASP A 165 8.77 -8.54 -1.60
N PRO A 166 7.97 -8.94 -2.62
CA PRO A 166 6.75 -8.25 -3.01
C PRO A 166 5.69 -8.32 -1.90
N GLY A 167 4.76 -7.37 -1.89
CA GLY A 167 3.73 -7.35 -0.86
C GLY A 167 2.86 -6.10 -0.89
N SER A 168 2.40 -5.73 0.30
CA SER A 168 1.67 -4.49 0.54
C SER A 168 2.45 -3.62 1.52
N PHE A 169 2.21 -2.31 1.45
CA PHE A 169 2.77 -1.36 2.40
C PHE A 169 1.69 -0.48 3.02
N VAL A 170 2.01 0.04 4.20
CA VAL A 170 1.30 1.11 4.88
C VAL A 170 2.36 2.09 5.35
N PHE A 171 2.28 3.31 4.85
CA PHE A 171 3.18 4.39 5.24
C PHE A 171 2.37 5.50 5.91
N GLU A 172 2.94 6.07 6.96
CA GLU A 172 2.33 7.13 7.75
C GLU A 172 3.22 8.36 7.70
N HIS A 173 2.60 9.54 7.65
CA HIS A 173 3.31 10.82 7.74
C HIS A 173 2.51 11.80 8.57
N THR A 174 3.18 12.73 9.21
CA THR A 174 2.55 13.77 10.02
C THR A 174 2.94 15.15 9.51
N TYR A 175 1.96 15.87 9.00
CA TYR A 175 2.13 17.24 8.53
C TYR A 175 2.10 18.21 9.72
N GLY A 176 3.21 18.90 9.94
CA GLY A 176 3.30 19.94 10.99
C GLY A 176 2.64 21.27 10.59
N ALA A 177 2.38 21.48 9.30
CA ALA A 177 1.72 22.64 8.73
C ALA A 177 1.08 22.26 7.39
N ASN A 178 0.23 23.13 6.86
CA ASN A 178 -0.33 22.90 5.54
C ASN A 178 0.73 23.00 4.44
N PRO A 179 0.86 22.01 3.54
CA PRO A 179 1.78 22.08 2.40
C PRO A 179 1.50 23.25 1.46
N ASP A 180 0.24 23.68 1.34
CA ASP A 180 -0.16 24.91 0.65
C ASP A 180 -0.69 25.96 1.65
N PRO A 181 0.18 26.85 2.18
CA PRO A 181 -0.24 27.92 3.07
C PRO A 181 -1.19 28.95 2.44
N GLN A 182 -1.24 29.04 1.10
CA GLN A 182 -2.12 29.97 0.38
C GLN A 182 -3.53 29.38 0.25
N ASN A 183 -3.65 28.06 0.20
CA ASN A 183 -4.92 27.34 0.16
C ASN A 183 -4.92 26.12 1.11
N PRO A 184 -5.15 26.32 2.42
CA PRO A 184 -5.09 25.24 3.39
C PRO A 184 -6.14 24.12 3.23
N ALA A 185 -7.16 24.32 2.40
CA ALA A 185 -8.16 23.31 2.07
C ALA A 185 -7.87 22.62 0.73
N ALA A 186 -6.69 22.84 0.13
CA ALA A 186 -6.26 22.11 -1.05
C ALA A 186 -5.91 20.66 -0.70
N ASP A 187 -6.26 19.73 -1.59
CA ASP A 187 -5.76 18.36 -1.50
C ASP A 187 -4.24 18.33 -1.69
N ILE A 188 -3.58 17.40 -1.01
CA ILE A 188 -2.12 17.26 -1.06
C ILE A 188 -1.79 16.17 -2.09
N PRO A 189 -1.04 16.49 -3.16
CA PRO A 189 -0.62 15.49 -4.13
C PRO A 189 0.46 14.60 -3.54
N ILE A 190 0.23 13.29 -3.63
CA ILE A 190 1.19 12.26 -3.21
C ILE A 190 1.66 11.50 -4.43
N LEU A 191 2.98 11.37 -4.57
CA LEU A 191 3.59 10.57 -5.63
C LEU A 191 4.33 9.39 -5.03
N VAL A 192 3.88 8.19 -5.34
CA VAL A 192 4.56 6.94 -4.99
C VAL A 192 5.32 6.47 -6.23
N THR A 193 6.63 6.31 -6.11
CA THR A 193 7.48 5.77 -7.17
C THR A 193 8.15 4.50 -6.68
N MET A 194 8.08 3.44 -7.48
CA MET A 194 8.78 2.19 -7.19
C MET A 194 9.85 1.93 -8.24
N GLN A 195 11.02 1.49 -7.77
CA GLN A 195 12.06 0.87 -8.57
C GLN A 195 12.23 -0.60 -8.17
N GLY A 196 12.49 -1.46 -9.16
CA GLY A 196 12.92 -2.83 -8.90
C GLY A 196 14.38 -2.92 -8.45
N ASP A 197 14.99 -4.09 -8.61
CA ASP A 197 16.38 -4.31 -8.23
C ASP A 197 17.34 -3.45 -9.06
N LEU A 198 18.26 -2.74 -8.38
CA LEU A 198 19.15 -1.74 -8.99
C LEU A 198 20.19 -2.33 -9.96
N GLN A 199 20.39 -3.65 -9.97
CA GLN A 199 21.29 -4.31 -10.92
C GLN A 199 20.62 -4.55 -12.28
N PHE A 200 19.37 -4.14 -12.45
CA PHE A 200 18.66 -4.18 -13.72
C PHE A 200 18.32 -2.77 -14.16
N THR A 201 18.68 -2.46 -15.41
CA THR A 201 18.45 -1.14 -16.00
C THR A 201 17.95 -1.30 -17.42
N PHE A 202 16.71 -0.90 -17.68
CA PHE A 202 16.06 -1.04 -18.97
C PHE A 202 15.53 0.29 -19.46
N SER A 203 15.62 0.50 -20.77
CA SER A 203 15.13 1.73 -21.39
C SER A 203 14.62 1.46 -22.80
N ASP A 204 13.74 2.35 -23.26
CA ASP A 204 13.28 2.39 -24.64
C ASP A 204 13.45 3.79 -25.24
N GLY A 205 12.85 4.02 -26.42
CA GLY A 205 12.91 5.32 -27.09
C GLY A 205 12.17 6.45 -26.36
N THR A 206 11.46 6.16 -25.26
CA THR A 206 10.70 7.10 -24.45
C THR A 206 11.36 7.42 -23.11
N GLY A 207 12.17 6.51 -22.56
CA GLY A 207 12.91 6.74 -21.32
C GLY A 207 13.30 5.45 -20.59
N SER A 208 13.57 5.58 -19.29
CA SER A 208 13.81 4.43 -18.40
C SER A 208 12.50 3.70 -18.12
N LEU A 209 12.60 2.37 -18.07
CA LEU A 209 11.54 1.45 -17.68
C LEU A 209 11.76 0.90 -16.27
N ASP A 210 12.72 1.45 -15.52
CA ASP A 210 13.11 0.94 -14.20
C ASP A 210 12.11 1.33 -13.11
N PHE A 211 11.23 2.28 -13.41
CA PHE A 211 10.35 2.92 -12.46
C PHE A 211 8.88 2.81 -12.87
N THR A 212 8.02 2.64 -11.86
CA THR A 212 6.58 2.86 -11.99
C THR A 212 6.16 3.90 -10.96
N SER A 213 5.34 4.86 -11.37
CA SER A 213 4.82 5.90 -10.47
C SER A 213 3.31 5.92 -10.48
N GLU A 214 2.73 6.05 -9.29
CA GLU A 214 1.30 6.19 -9.06
C GLU A 214 1.04 7.42 -8.20
N ALA A 215 0.01 8.17 -8.52
CA ALA A 215 -0.33 9.40 -7.83
C ALA A 215 -1.65 9.26 -7.07
N GLY A 216 -1.68 9.79 -5.85
CA GLY A 216 -2.87 9.92 -5.03
C GLY A 216 -3.10 11.37 -4.63
N LEU A 217 -4.31 11.65 -4.15
CA LEU A 217 -4.65 12.93 -3.53
C LEU A 217 -5.07 12.63 -2.09
N LEU A 218 -4.33 13.18 -1.13
CA LEU A 218 -4.79 13.21 0.26
C LEU A 218 -5.76 14.37 0.39
N GLU A 219 -7.04 14.06 0.52
CA GLU A 219 -8.08 15.07 0.76
C GLU A 219 -7.83 15.75 2.08
N THR A 220 -7.80 17.09 2.10
CA THR A 220 -7.75 17.85 3.36
C THR A 220 -9.15 18.08 3.90
N PRO A 221 -9.37 18.08 5.23
CA PRO A 221 -10.63 18.53 5.80
C PRO A 221 -10.96 19.95 5.32
N GLY A 222 -12.24 20.27 5.10
CA GLY A 222 -12.65 21.57 4.54
C GLY A 222 -12.25 22.80 5.38
N GLU A 223 -11.87 22.60 6.64
CA GLU A 223 -11.32 23.63 7.54
C GLU A 223 -9.78 23.74 7.47
N GLY A 224 -9.15 22.88 6.67
CA GLY A 224 -7.71 22.72 6.52
C GLY A 224 -7.03 22.02 7.71
N LEU A 225 -5.72 21.82 7.57
CA LEU A 225 -4.85 21.32 8.63
C LEU A 225 -4.58 22.41 9.67
N ALA A 226 -5.28 22.38 10.82
CA ALA A 226 -5.03 23.33 11.90
C ALA A 226 -5.48 22.82 13.29
N ASN A 227 -4.55 22.86 14.25
CA ASN A 227 -4.87 22.86 15.67
C ASN A 227 -5.47 24.22 16.05
N VAL A 228 -6.79 24.38 15.97
CA VAL A 228 -7.45 25.54 16.58
C VAL A 228 -7.48 25.34 18.10
N ALA A 229 -6.45 25.82 18.80
CA ALA A 229 -6.54 26.01 20.24
C ALA A 229 -7.41 27.25 20.51
N ILE A 230 -8.71 27.06 20.72
CA ILE A 230 -9.58 28.11 21.23
C ILE A 230 -9.19 28.35 22.69
N ASP A 231 -8.59 29.51 22.98
CA ASP A 231 -8.36 29.97 24.34
C ASP A 231 -9.73 30.21 25.02
N THR A 232 -10.16 29.23 25.81
CA THR A 232 -11.40 29.29 26.59
C THR A 232 -11.20 29.99 27.93
N THR A 233 -10.03 30.56 28.20
CA THR A 233 -9.78 31.29 29.45
C THR A 233 -10.71 32.51 29.47
N PRO A 234 -11.69 32.56 30.39
CA PRO A 234 -12.65 33.65 30.41
C PRO A 234 -11.92 34.98 30.69
N GLN A 235 -11.93 35.91 29.72
CA GLN A 235 -11.36 37.26 29.87
C GLN A 235 -12.27 38.22 30.65
N VAL A 236 -13.32 37.69 31.29
CA VAL A 236 -14.30 38.46 32.06
C VAL A 236 -14.05 38.27 33.56
N PRO A 237 -14.00 39.35 34.37
CA PRO A 237 -13.91 39.23 35.82
C PRO A 237 -15.01 38.31 36.35
N GLN A 238 -14.64 37.34 37.20
CA GLN A 238 -15.63 36.51 37.89
C GLN A 238 -16.60 37.42 38.64
N LEU A 239 -17.88 37.34 38.28
CA LEU A 239 -18.96 37.98 39.03
C LEU A 239 -19.03 37.31 40.40
N LEU A 240 -18.59 38.02 41.43
CA LEU A 240 -18.83 37.65 42.83
C LEU A 240 -20.31 37.86 43.12
N PHE A 241 -21.08 36.78 43.04
CA PHE A 241 -22.44 36.77 43.54
C PHE A 241 -22.38 36.79 45.07
N PRO A 242 -23.11 37.69 45.75
CA PRO A 242 -23.22 37.64 47.21
C PRO A 242 -23.82 36.29 47.62
N GLU A 243 -23.32 35.70 48.71
CA GLU A 243 -23.89 34.48 49.29
C GLU A 243 -25.37 34.73 49.61
N SER A 244 -26.24 34.00 48.91
CA SER A 244 -27.65 33.94 49.27
C SER A 244 -27.79 33.25 50.64
N GLU A 245 -28.60 33.84 51.52
CA GLU A 245 -28.97 33.23 52.78
C GLU A 245 -29.51 31.81 52.54
N VAL A 246 -28.95 30.86 53.29
CA VAL A 246 -29.32 29.45 53.26
C VAL A 246 -30.75 29.32 53.76
N ILE A 247 -31.69 29.08 52.85
CA ILE A 247 -32.98 28.48 53.20
C ILE A 247 -32.82 26.97 53.02
N LEU A 248 -32.74 26.27 54.16
CA LEU A 248 -32.91 24.83 54.22
C LEU A 248 -34.37 24.53 53.91
N ASP A 249 -34.67 23.96 52.74
CA ASP A 249 -35.63 22.86 52.68
C ASP A 249 -35.53 22.04 51.40
N ALA A 250 -35.78 20.75 51.61
CA ALA A 250 -35.59 19.64 50.68
C ALA A 250 -36.53 19.67 49.47
N THR A 251 -36.05 19.24 48.30
CA THR A 251 -36.52 18.04 47.57
C THR A 251 -36.01 18.00 46.12
N SER A 252 -35.51 16.82 45.75
CA SER A 252 -35.59 16.09 44.47
C SER A 252 -35.41 16.78 43.10
N ASN A 253 -34.52 16.13 42.34
CA ASN A 253 -34.62 15.71 40.93
C ASN A 253 -34.10 16.63 39.80
N GLN A 254 -32.87 16.26 39.39
CA GLN A 254 -32.45 15.82 38.05
C GLN A 254 -32.79 16.64 36.78
N GLN A 255 -31.69 16.90 36.06
CA GLN A 255 -31.43 16.75 34.61
C GLN A 255 -32.02 17.75 33.61
N SER A 256 -31.13 18.30 32.79
CA SER A 256 -31.13 18.12 31.34
C SER A 256 -29.72 18.32 30.79
N VAL A 257 -29.08 17.23 30.38
CA VAL A 257 -27.84 17.23 29.59
C VAL A 257 -28.25 17.15 28.13
N PHE A 258 -27.65 18.01 27.30
CA PHE A 258 -27.80 18.02 25.85
C PHE A 258 -27.47 16.64 25.27
N THR A 259 -28.34 16.10 24.42
CA THR A 259 -28.06 14.89 23.64
C THR A 259 -27.97 15.26 22.16
N THR A 260 -26.74 15.51 21.72
CA THR A 260 -26.34 15.30 20.33
C THR A 260 -26.08 13.81 20.15
N LYS A 261 -26.74 13.18 19.18
CA LYS A 261 -26.39 11.82 18.74
C LYS A 261 -25.11 11.94 17.92
N ASP A 262 -23.97 11.78 18.59
CA ASP A 262 -22.71 11.49 17.91
C ASP A 262 -22.79 10.06 17.39
N THR A 263 -22.55 9.88 16.10
CA THR A 263 -22.27 8.58 15.49
C THR A 263 -20.89 8.13 15.96
N LEU A 264 -20.82 7.55 17.15
CA LEU A 264 -19.62 6.88 17.65
C LEU A 264 -19.43 5.57 16.87
N SER A 265 -18.23 5.37 16.31
CA SER A 265 -17.81 4.07 15.82
C SER A 265 -17.77 3.08 17.00
N ILE A 266 -18.11 1.81 16.77
CA ILE A 266 -18.13 0.80 17.83
C ILE A 266 -16.75 0.58 18.45
N GLU A 267 -15.66 0.81 17.72
CA GLU A 267 -14.31 0.77 18.27
C GLU A 267 -14.12 1.83 19.36
N SER A 268 -14.55 3.07 19.13
CA SER A 268 -14.54 4.13 20.16
C SER A 268 -15.48 3.80 21.32
N ALA A 269 -16.65 3.20 21.07
CA ALA A 269 -17.57 2.80 22.13
C ALA A 269 -17.01 1.64 22.99
N ILE A 270 -16.27 0.70 22.38
CA ILE A 270 -15.59 -0.38 23.10
C ILE A 270 -14.43 0.19 23.94
N GLU A 271 -13.64 1.11 23.40
CA GLU A 271 -12.55 1.77 24.13
C GLU A 271 -13.05 2.62 25.30
N GLU A 272 -14.12 3.39 25.09
CA GLU A 272 -14.75 4.17 26.15
C GLU A 272 -15.35 3.27 27.23
N ALA A 273 -16.04 2.19 26.85
CA ALA A 273 -16.54 1.20 27.79
C ALA A 273 -15.42 0.47 28.55
N ASN A 274 -14.25 0.26 27.93
CA ASN A 274 -13.06 -0.26 28.61
C ASN A 274 -12.51 0.74 29.64
N LYS A 275 -12.43 2.02 29.26
CA LYS A 275 -11.92 3.09 30.12
C LYS A 275 -12.83 3.38 31.32
N ASN A 276 -14.15 3.34 31.11
CA ASN A 276 -15.15 3.65 32.12
C ASN A 276 -15.66 2.41 32.86
N VAL A 277 -15.21 1.20 32.48
CA VAL A 277 -15.67 -0.08 33.07
C VAL A 277 -17.18 -0.23 32.91
N GLU A 278 -17.68 0.07 31.70
CA GLU A 278 -19.10 0.06 31.39
C GLU A 278 -19.51 -1.17 30.58
N ARG A 279 -20.79 -1.52 30.69
CA ARG A 279 -21.43 -2.61 29.96
C ARG A 279 -21.86 -2.10 28.58
N LEU A 280 -21.51 -2.83 27.52
CA LEU A 280 -21.80 -2.44 26.15
C LEU A 280 -22.52 -3.57 25.39
N VAL A 281 -23.57 -3.20 24.66
CA VAL A 281 -24.33 -4.08 23.77
C VAL A 281 -24.29 -3.49 22.37
N PHE A 282 -24.07 -4.31 21.35
CA PHE A 282 -24.12 -3.86 19.96
C PHE A 282 -24.65 -4.93 19.01
N LEU A 283 -25.19 -4.47 17.89
CA LEU A 283 -25.70 -5.25 16.77
C LEU A 283 -24.68 -5.24 15.64
N ARG A 284 -24.28 -6.40 15.17
CA ARG A 284 -23.42 -6.61 14.00
C ARG A 284 -24.26 -7.00 12.79
N ILE A 285 -24.16 -6.23 11.72
CA ILE A 285 -24.84 -6.46 10.44
C ILE A 285 -23.91 -7.27 9.55
N LEU A 286 -24.41 -8.38 8.99
CA LEU A 286 -23.64 -9.27 8.12
C LEU A 286 -24.13 -9.20 6.68
N ALA A 287 -23.19 -9.15 5.74
CA ALA A 287 -23.46 -9.32 4.32
C ALA A 287 -23.80 -10.79 4.00
N PRO A 288 -24.44 -11.09 2.86
CA PRO A 288 -24.78 -12.47 2.48
C PRO A 288 -23.59 -13.44 2.39
N ASN A 289 -22.38 -12.92 2.20
CA ASN A 289 -21.13 -13.69 2.17
C ASN A 289 -20.53 -13.94 3.57
N GLY A 290 -21.15 -13.43 4.64
CA GLY A 290 -20.69 -13.55 6.02
C GLY A 290 -19.72 -12.45 6.48
N ASN A 291 -19.38 -11.49 5.62
CA ASN A 291 -18.53 -10.36 6.01
C ASN A 291 -19.32 -9.39 6.90
N VAL A 292 -18.60 -8.72 7.81
CA VAL A 292 -19.17 -7.64 8.62
C VAL A 292 -19.40 -6.42 7.74
N VAL A 293 -20.60 -5.86 7.81
CA VAL A 293 -20.97 -4.62 7.13
C VAL A 293 -20.82 -3.44 8.08
N GLU A 294 -21.42 -3.55 9.26
CA GLU A 294 -21.49 -2.46 10.23
C GLU A 294 -21.77 -3.01 11.63
N ASP A 295 -21.23 -2.35 12.66
CA ASP A 295 -21.59 -2.59 14.05
C ASP A 295 -22.30 -1.35 14.62
N VAL A 296 -23.44 -1.54 15.27
CA VAL A 296 -24.32 -0.47 15.77
C VAL A 296 -24.53 -0.62 17.28
N PRO A 297 -24.22 0.40 18.10
CA PRO A 297 -24.44 0.31 19.54
C PRO A 297 -25.93 0.25 19.85
N LEU A 298 -26.31 -0.62 20.79
CA LEU A 298 -27.68 -0.76 21.26
C LEU A 298 -27.81 -0.25 22.70
N GLN A 299 -28.99 0.26 23.03
CA GLN A 299 -29.33 0.55 24.42
C GLN A 299 -29.82 -0.73 25.11
N GLU A 300 -29.64 -0.82 26.43
CA GLU A 300 -30.14 -1.99 27.18
C GLU A 300 -31.66 -2.17 27.03
N SER A 301 -32.41 -1.07 26.90
CA SER A 301 -33.86 -1.10 26.67
C SER A 301 -34.26 -1.76 25.34
N ASP A 302 -33.34 -1.81 24.36
CA ASP A 302 -33.60 -2.49 23.07
C ASP A 302 -33.57 -4.01 23.24
N LEU A 303 -32.80 -4.52 24.22
CA LEU A 303 -32.78 -5.94 24.58
C LEU A 303 -34.04 -6.36 25.35
N ASP A 304 -34.66 -5.44 26.09
CA ASP A 304 -35.92 -5.71 26.79
C ASP A 304 -37.09 -5.93 25.81
N ASN A 305 -36.98 -5.39 24.58
CA ASN A 305 -38.02 -5.51 23.55
C ASN A 305 -37.46 -5.87 22.17
N LEU A 306 -36.74 -7.00 22.13
CA LEU A 306 -36.22 -7.59 20.88
C LEU A 306 -37.26 -7.67 19.74
N PRO A 307 -38.55 -8.02 19.98
CA PRO A 307 -39.53 -8.04 18.89
C PRO A 307 -39.79 -6.68 18.24
N GLN A 308 -39.66 -5.57 18.97
CA GLN A 308 -39.74 -4.23 18.37
C GLN A 308 -38.47 -3.87 17.63
N LEU A 309 -37.30 -4.21 18.21
CA LEU A 309 -36.01 -4.03 17.55
C LEU A 309 -36.00 -4.74 16.18
N PHE A 310 -36.37 -6.02 16.12
CA PHE A 310 -36.37 -6.80 14.89
C PHE A 310 -37.33 -6.28 13.81
N LYS A 311 -38.44 -5.63 14.20
CA LYS A 311 -39.36 -5.00 13.24
C LYS A 311 -38.80 -3.73 12.61
N SER A 312 -37.85 -3.09 13.26
CA SER A 312 -37.18 -1.89 12.75
C SER A 312 -36.01 -2.21 11.81
N LEU A 313 -35.52 -3.45 11.84
CA LEU A 313 -34.39 -3.89 11.04
C LEU A 313 -34.85 -4.37 9.63
N PRO A 314 -34.09 -4.04 8.57
CA PRO A 314 -34.27 -4.65 7.27
C PRO A 314 -34.06 -6.17 7.28
N ASP A 315 -34.52 -6.84 6.23
CA ASP A 315 -34.26 -8.27 6.05
C ASP A 315 -32.75 -8.52 5.85
N GLY A 316 -32.20 -9.50 6.56
CA GLY A 316 -30.76 -9.75 6.58
C GLY A 316 -30.30 -10.57 7.78
N ARG A 317 -29.00 -10.86 7.86
CA ARG A 317 -28.40 -11.61 8.98
C ARG A 317 -27.70 -10.67 9.96
N TYR A 318 -27.91 -10.90 11.24
CA TYR A 318 -27.43 -10.05 12.32
C TYR A 318 -26.90 -10.87 13.49
N GLN A 319 -25.95 -10.31 14.22
CA GLN A 319 -25.42 -10.88 15.46
C GLN A 319 -25.49 -9.85 16.59
N ILE A 320 -25.93 -10.25 17.77
CA ILE A 320 -25.97 -9.36 18.96
C ILE A 320 -24.84 -9.76 19.90
N TYR A 321 -24.02 -8.79 20.28
CA TYR A 321 -22.88 -8.98 21.16
C TYR A 321 -23.06 -8.20 22.48
N LEU A 322 -22.46 -8.74 23.54
CA LEU A 322 -22.43 -8.15 24.88
C LEU A 322 -21.00 -8.17 25.43
N LYS A 323 -20.61 -7.05 26.01
CA LYS A 323 -19.40 -6.90 26.81
C LYS A 323 -19.81 -6.49 28.23
N GLU A 324 -19.37 -7.26 29.22
CA GLU A 324 -19.67 -6.95 30.63
C GLU A 324 -18.75 -5.85 31.17
N ALA A 325 -19.23 -5.12 32.17
CA ALA A 325 -18.48 -4.08 32.86
C ALA A 325 -17.18 -4.66 33.45
N GLY A 326 -16.04 -4.15 32.99
CA GLY A 326 -14.70 -4.58 33.43
C GLY A 326 -14.16 -5.85 32.78
N GLU A 327 -14.87 -6.42 31.81
CA GLU A 327 -14.32 -7.48 30.96
C GLU A 327 -13.89 -6.91 29.59
N GLU A 328 -12.70 -7.28 29.12
CA GLU A 328 -12.26 -6.98 27.76
C GLU A 328 -12.93 -7.89 26.71
N ARG A 329 -13.44 -9.04 27.16
CA ARG A 329 -14.02 -10.05 26.26
C ARG A 329 -15.43 -9.66 25.85
N VAL A 330 -15.68 -9.70 24.54
CA VAL A 330 -17.02 -9.60 23.97
C VAL A 330 -17.60 -11.00 23.74
N ARG A 331 -18.87 -11.19 24.11
CA ARG A 331 -19.61 -12.44 23.98
C ARG A 331 -20.76 -12.30 22.99
N LEU A 332 -20.89 -13.27 22.09
CA LEU A 332 -22.07 -13.41 21.23
C LEU A 332 -23.28 -13.85 22.08
N LEU A 333 -24.37 -13.10 21.99
CA LEU A 333 -25.65 -13.42 22.62
C LEU A 333 -26.59 -14.15 21.67
N MET A 334 -26.72 -13.67 20.42
CA MET A 334 -27.65 -14.21 19.42
C MET A 334 -27.11 -14.04 18.00
N ASP A 335 -27.42 -14.99 17.13
CA ASP A 335 -27.23 -14.94 15.67
C ASP A 335 -28.58 -15.19 15.01
N ILE A 336 -29.06 -14.24 14.20
CA ILE A 336 -30.44 -14.23 13.70
C ILE A 336 -30.51 -13.84 12.23
N ASP A 337 -31.44 -14.46 11.51
CA ASP A 337 -31.89 -14.02 10.18
C ASP A 337 -33.25 -13.32 10.34
N ILE A 338 -33.34 -12.05 9.91
CA ILE A 338 -34.56 -11.26 9.92
C ILE A 338 -35.23 -11.37 8.55
N ARG A 339 -36.51 -11.78 8.54
CA ARG A 339 -37.36 -11.72 7.34
C ARG A 339 -38.73 -11.15 7.66
N ASN A 340 -39.10 -10.09 6.97
CA ASN A 340 -40.35 -9.36 7.15
C ASN A 340 -40.56 -8.94 8.63
N GLY A 341 -39.50 -8.43 9.27
CA GLY A 341 -39.50 -7.99 10.67
C GLY A 341 -39.66 -9.10 11.71
N LYS A 342 -39.40 -10.36 11.33
CA LYS A 342 -39.40 -11.52 12.24
C LYS A 342 -38.03 -12.18 12.24
N ALA A 343 -37.52 -12.48 13.43
CA ALA A 343 -36.27 -13.21 13.61
C ALA A 343 -36.49 -14.73 13.55
N SER A 344 -35.57 -15.43 12.88
CA SER A 344 -35.33 -16.85 13.03
C SER A 344 -33.88 -17.09 13.44
N ASP A 345 -33.67 -18.02 14.37
CA ASP A 345 -32.34 -18.46 14.79
C ASP A 345 -31.62 -19.18 13.64
N VAL A 346 -30.29 -19.05 13.57
CA VAL A 346 -29.44 -19.59 12.49
C VAL A 346 -28.65 -20.80 12.95
#